data_AF-E3L9T1-F1
#
_entry.id   AF-E3L9T1-F1
#
_cell.length_a   1.000
_cell.length_b   1.000
_cell.length_c   1.000
_cell.angle_alpha   90.00
_cell.angle_beta   90.00
_cell.angle_gamma   90.00
#
_symmetry.space_group_name_H-M   'P 1'
#
loop_
_entity.id
_entity.type
_entity.pdbx_description
1 polymer ?
#
loop_
_entity_poly.entity_id
_entity_poly.type
_entity_poly.pdbx_seq_one_letter_code
_entity_poly.pdbx_strand_id
1 'polypeptide(L)'
;MMVHSPLATGPHPTTHLEPTMHQPHRSLLRKAFQMIPPLDGSLHKGQAGRIGIVGGSKDYTGAPFYSGYASLRLGSDLSHVICEPSASTVIKTYSPDLMVHSYLSSPKEPEAYASHQNQFEQLLDRLHVLVVGPGLGRDTEMQDWAEWTLKTAIQKKLHLVLDADALWLLVKKPDLLRGYPNAILTPNHVEFQRLLKACSIEPREHDDDGLLAMELSKALGGCSILQKGSIDLVAREGSEVAKVSCEGSPKRCGGQGDILSGLVGTWCAWTKLYFERQSQDEKPKSHELPISPEEAWIIAAVLGSEITRTCSRLAYHKFGRSMQSSDMLGYIGEAFEQVMHGHTKD
;
A
#
# COMPACT_ATOMS: atom_id res chain seq x y z
N MET A 1 30.97 12.08 -48.62
CA MET A 1 31.19 10.72 -48.06
C MET A 1 29.95 10.37 -47.27
N MET A 2 29.17 9.39 -47.75
CA MET A 2 27.91 8.98 -47.12
C MET A 2 28.17 8.37 -45.74
N VAL A 3 27.38 8.84 -44.78
CA VAL A 3 27.17 8.28 -43.45
C VAL A 3 26.26 7.07 -43.59
N HIS A 4 26.76 5.87 -43.30
CA HIS A 4 25.97 4.73 -42.83
C HIS A 4 26.91 3.75 -42.11
N SER A 5 26.76 3.67 -40.78
CA SER A 5 27.15 2.48 -40.01
C SER A 5 25.93 2.08 -39.19
N PRO A 6 25.37 0.87 -39.40
CA PRO A 6 24.22 0.40 -38.64
C PRO A 6 24.69 -0.18 -37.30
N LEU A 7 24.12 0.36 -36.21
CA LEU A 7 24.18 -0.24 -34.88
C LEU A 7 23.40 -1.56 -34.91
N ALA A 8 24.13 -2.66 -35.00
CA ALA A 8 23.62 -4.01 -34.78
C ALA A 8 23.20 -4.15 -33.31
N THR A 9 21.90 -4.07 -33.04
CA THR A 9 21.32 -4.49 -31.77
C THR A 9 20.88 -5.94 -31.94
N GLY A 10 21.71 -6.86 -31.47
CA GLY A 10 21.35 -8.28 -31.37
C GLY A 10 20.22 -8.47 -30.34
N PRO A 11 19.37 -9.49 -30.51
CA PRO A 11 18.28 -9.75 -29.59
C PRO A 11 18.83 -10.22 -28.23
N HIS A 12 18.50 -9.50 -27.16
CA HIS A 12 18.72 -9.98 -25.80
C HIS A 12 17.82 -11.21 -25.57
N PRO A 13 18.37 -12.34 -25.11
CA PRO A 13 17.57 -13.52 -24.80
C PRO A 13 16.68 -13.22 -23.58
N THR A 14 15.37 -13.18 -23.81
CA THR A 14 14.34 -13.19 -22.78
C THR A 14 14.38 -14.54 -22.06
N THR A 15 15.24 -14.65 -21.05
CA THR A 15 15.07 -15.69 -20.04
C THR A 15 13.89 -15.28 -19.19
N HIS A 16 12.74 -15.91 -19.40
CA HIS A 16 11.63 -15.86 -18.46
C HIS A 16 12.11 -16.52 -17.17
N LEU A 17 12.78 -15.75 -16.30
CA LEU A 17 12.99 -16.14 -14.92
C LEU A 17 11.60 -16.09 -14.28
N GLU A 18 10.96 -17.24 -14.14
CA GLU A 18 9.83 -17.36 -13.22
C GLU A 18 10.25 -16.79 -11.87
N PRO A 19 9.38 -16.02 -11.18
CA PRO A 19 9.70 -15.53 -9.86
C PRO A 19 10.04 -16.72 -8.95
N THR A 20 11.32 -16.80 -8.56
CA THR A 20 11.82 -17.74 -7.56
C THR A 20 11.35 -17.26 -6.19
N MET A 21 10.07 -17.50 -5.91
CA MET A 21 9.52 -17.45 -4.56
C MET A 21 9.84 -18.76 -3.84
N HIS A 22 10.16 -18.68 -2.55
CA HIS A 22 10.24 -19.88 -1.71
C HIS A 22 8.88 -20.62 -1.77
N GLN A 23 8.89 -21.95 -1.98
CA GLN A 23 7.69 -22.79 -2.09
C GLN A 23 6.56 -22.51 -1.06
N PRO A 24 6.84 -22.20 0.23
CA PRO A 24 5.79 -21.90 1.22
C PRO A 24 4.88 -20.73 0.79
N HIS A 25 5.44 -19.75 0.06
CA HIS A 25 4.71 -18.56 -0.33
C HIS A 25 3.77 -18.82 -1.51
N ARG A 26 4.09 -19.74 -2.44
CA ARG A 26 3.19 -20.07 -3.55
C ARG A 26 1.86 -20.65 -3.03
N SER A 27 1.93 -21.59 -2.09
CA SER A 27 0.71 -22.15 -1.47
C SER A 27 -0.09 -21.10 -0.69
N LEU A 28 0.59 -20.17 -0.02
CA LEU A 28 -0.05 -19.06 0.69
C LEU A 28 -0.77 -18.12 -0.28
N LEU A 29 -0.11 -17.74 -1.38
CA LEU A 29 -0.65 -16.79 -2.35
C LEU A 29 -1.79 -17.38 -3.19
N ARG A 30 -1.86 -18.70 -3.36
CA ARG A 30 -3.03 -19.35 -3.98
C ARG A 30 -4.31 -19.10 -3.17
N LYS A 31 -4.21 -19.03 -1.84
CA LYS A 31 -5.36 -18.70 -0.98
C LYS A 31 -5.88 -17.27 -1.21
N ALA A 32 -5.08 -16.37 -1.77
CA ALA A 32 -5.43 -14.95 -1.90
C ALA A 32 -6.73 -14.70 -2.69
N PHE A 33 -7.11 -15.60 -3.61
CA PHE A 33 -8.40 -15.51 -4.33
C PHE A 33 -9.60 -15.48 -3.39
N GLN A 34 -9.51 -16.10 -2.20
CA GLN A 34 -10.59 -16.07 -1.21
C GLN A 34 -10.81 -14.66 -0.66
N MET A 35 -9.78 -13.80 -0.65
CA MET A 35 -9.87 -12.44 -0.13
C MET A 35 -10.55 -11.47 -1.11
N ILE A 36 -10.44 -11.74 -2.41
CA ILE A 36 -10.94 -10.84 -3.46
C ILE A 36 -12.48 -10.84 -3.46
N PRO A 37 -13.13 -9.67 -3.42
CA PRO A 37 -14.58 -9.58 -3.59
C PRO A 37 -15.00 -10.06 -4.99
N PRO A 38 -16.03 -10.93 -5.09
CA PRO A 38 -16.50 -11.42 -6.38
C PRO A 38 -17.17 -10.32 -7.21
N LEU A 39 -16.98 -10.37 -8.53
CA LEU A 39 -17.68 -9.54 -9.51
C LEU A 39 -18.87 -10.30 -10.13
N ASP A 40 -19.72 -10.89 -9.29
CA ASP A 40 -20.86 -11.73 -9.69
C ASP A 40 -22.23 -11.03 -9.55
N GLY A 41 -22.22 -9.74 -9.21
CA GLY A 41 -23.44 -8.93 -9.00
C GLY A 41 -24.11 -9.13 -7.63
N SER A 42 -23.56 -9.97 -6.74
CA SER A 42 -24.08 -10.16 -5.39
C SER A 42 -23.78 -8.98 -4.44
N LEU A 43 -22.75 -8.20 -4.76
CA LEU A 43 -22.31 -7.07 -3.94
C LEU A 43 -22.86 -5.73 -4.47
N HIS A 44 -23.28 -4.88 -3.55
CA HIS A 44 -23.65 -3.49 -3.79
C HIS A 44 -22.43 -2.56 -3.77
N LYS A 45 -22.58 -1.38 -4.38
CA LYS A 45 -21.56 -0.33 -4.39
C LYS A 45 -21.04 -0.02 -2.98
N GLY A 46 -19.72 -0.09 -2.82
CA GLY A 46 -19.03 0.15 -1.56
C GLY A 46 -18.77 -1.12 -0.74
N GLN A 47 -19.27 -2.28 -1.16
CA GLN A 47 -19.02 -3.55 -0.49
C GLN A 47 -17.75 -4.26 -0.98
N ALA A 48 -17.13 -3.80 -2.08
CA ALA A 48 -15.87 -4.37 -2.57
C ALA A 48 -14.62 -3.53 -2.24
N GLY A 49 -14.75 -2.44 -1.48
CA GLY A 49 -13.60 -1.65 -1.02
C GLY A 49 -13.90 -0.17 -0.85
N ARG A 50 -13.75 0.35 0.37
CA ARG A 50 -13.84 1.79 0.71
C ARG A 50 -12.53 2.21 1.34
N ILE A 51 -11.68 2.86 0.56
CA ILE A 51 -10.30 3.16 0.92
C ILE A 51 -10.23 4.66 1.22
N GLY A 52 -9.66 5.04 2.34
CA GLY A 52 -9.30 6.43 2.61
C GLY A 52 -7.80 6.63 2.47
N ILE A 53 -7.39 7.74 1.85
CA ILE A 53 -6.01 8.17 1.71
C ILE A 53 -5.87 9.50 2.43
N VAL A 54 -5.09 9.55 3.49
CA VAL A 54 -4.82 10.76 4.26
C VAL A 54 -3.44 11.26 3.87
N GLY A 55 -3.42 12.35 3.13
CA GLY A 55 -2.24 12.81 2.44
C GLY A 55 -2.57 13.97 1.51
N GLY A 56 -1.56 14.59 0.94
CA GLY A 56 -1.73 15.78 0.12
C GLY A 56 -1.57 17.06 0.92
N SER A 57 -0.45 17.70 0.68
CA SER A 57 -0.11 19.03 1.13
C SER A 57 0.14 19.97 -0.04
N LYS A 58 0.38 21.25 0.26
CA LYS A 58 0.60 22.34 -0.67
C LYS A 58 1.57 21.98 -1.80
N ASP A 59 2.64 21.26 -1.47
CA ASP A 59 3.70 20.91 -2.42
C ASP A 59 3.58 19.46 -2.95
N TYR A 60 2.73 18.61 -2.35
CA TYR A 60 2.68 17.17 -2.62
C TYR A 60 1.27 16.67 -2.97
N THR A 61 0.72 17.18 -4.06
CA THR A 61 -0.61 16.79 -4.56
C THR A 61 -0.63 15.44 -5.30
N GLY A 62 0.48 15.05 -5.92
CA GLY A 62 0.56 13.84 -6.74
C GLY A 62 0.56 12.54 -5.94
N ALA A 63 1.20 12.53 -4.77
CA ALA A 63 1.32 11.35 -3.91
C ALA A 63 -0.05 10.76 -3.48
N PRO A 64 -0.97 11.52 -2.87
CA PRO A 64 -2.28 10.97 -2.50
C PRO A 64 -3.12 10.59 -3.73
N PHE A 65 -2.94 11.26 -4.88
CA PHE A 65 -3.58 10.88 -6.14
C PHE A 65 -3.10 9.51 -6.60
N TYR A 66 -1.80 9.25 -6.66
CA TYR A 66 -1.27 7.97 -7.10
C TYR A 66 -1.76 6.83 -6.19
N SER A 67 -1.75 7.03 -4.88
CA SER A 67 -2.25 6.04 -3.92
C SER A 67 -3.75 5.79 -4.07
N GLY A 68 -4.56 6.86 -4.12
CA GLY A 68 -5.99 6.74 -4.28
C GLY A 68 -6.41 6.12 -5.62
N TYR A 69 -5.76 6.53 -6.71
CA TYR A 69 -6.08 6.07 -8.05
C TYR A 69 -5.58 4.65 -8.31
N ALA A 70 -4.41 4.28 -7.77
CA ALA A 70 -3.96 2.89 -7.81
C ALA A 70 -4.93 1.94 -7.10
N SER A 71 -5.51 2.38 -5.98
CA SER A 71 -6.53 1.62 -5.24
C SER A 71 -7.75 1.32 -6.13
N LEU A 72 -8.28 2.35 -6.81
CA LEU A 72 -9.40 2.23 -7.76
C LEU A 72 -9.04 1.30 -8.91
N ARG A 73 -7.84 1.47 -9.50
CA ARG A 73 -7.39 0.67 -10.65
C ARG A 73 -7.16 -0.80 -10.31
N LEU A 74 -6.89 -1.14 -9.05
CA LEU A 74 -6.81 -2.53 -8.58
C LEU A 74 -8.20 -3.16 -8.38
N GLY A 75 -9.22 -2.35 -8.09
CA GLY A 75 -10.61 -2.83 -8.00
C GLY A 75 -11.36 -2.41 -6.74
N SER A 76 -10.87 -1.44 -5.96
CA SER A 76 -11.70 -0.87 -4.88
C SER A 76 -12.87 -0.07 -5.47
N ASP A 77 -14.06 -0.18 -4.89
CA ASP A 77 -15.24 0.58 -5.34
C ASP A 77 -15.09 2.10 -5.15
N LEU A 78 -14.52 2.50 -4.02
CA LEU A 78 -14.50 3.89 -3.57
C LEU A 78 -13.14 4.24 -2.97
N SER A 79 -12.58 5.35 -3.44
CA SER A 79 -11.33 5.90 -2.94
C SER A 79 -11.55 7.36 -2.53
N HIS A 80 -11.37 7.62 -1.24
CA HIS A 80 -11.52 8.92 -0.62
C HIS A 80 -10.13 9.51 -0.38
N VAL A 81 -9.84 10.70 -0.88
CA VAL A 81 -8.62 11.43 -0.55
C VAL A 81 -8.94 12.52 0.45
N ILE A 82 -8.34 12.49 1.63
CA ILE A 82 -8.49 13.47 2.71
C ILE A 82 -7.18 14.26 2.77
N CYS A 83 -7.25 15.54 2.42
CA CYS A 83 -6.08 16.39 2.18
C CYS A 83 -6.30 17.80 2.73
N GLU A 84 -5.25 18.61 2.72
CA GLU A 84 -5.40 20.04 3.03
C GLU A 84 -6.16 20.78 1.91
N PRO A 85 -6.83 21.91 2.20
CA PRO A 85 -7.63 22.63 1.22
C PRO A 85 -6.88 23.04 -0.06
N SER A 86 -5.60 23.41 0.05
CA SER A 86 -4.80 23.85 -1.10
C SER A 86 -4.53 22.71 -2.09
N ALA A 87 -4.28 21.50 -1.57
CA ALA A 87 -4.09 20.29 -2.37
C ALA A 87 -5.38 19.78 -3.00
N SER A 88 -6.51 19.90 -2.28
CA SER A 88 -7.82 19.39 -2.69
C SER A 88 -8.26 19.87 -4.08
N THR A 89 -8.17 21.18 -4.32
CA THR A 89 -8.56 21.76 -5.63
C THR A 89 -7.73 21.18 -6.76
N VAL A 90 -6.42 20.98 -6.55
CA VAL A 90 -5.51 20.41 -7.56
C VAL A 90 -5.83 18.94 -7.80
N ILE A 91 -5.97 18.13 -6.75
CA ILE A 91 -6.22 16.69 -6.87
C ILE A 91 -7.53 16.41 -7.61
N LYS A 92 -8.57 17.21 -7.36
CA LYS A 92 -9.87 17.12 -8.08
C LYS A 92 -9.75 17.29 -9.59
N THR A 93 -8.69 17.95 -10.07
CA THR A 93 -8.42 18.10 -11.51
C THR A 93 -7.65 16.93 -12.11
N TYR A 94 -7.00 16.09 -11.30
CA TYR A 94 -6.25 14.93 -11.81
C TYR A 94 -7.17 13.80 -12.25
N SER A 95 -8.25 13.53 -11.51
CA SER A 95 -9.28 12.56 -11.88
C SER A 95 -10.61 12.86 -11.19
N PRO A 96 -11.74 12.77 -11.91
CA PRO A 96 -13.08 12.87 -11.33
C PRO A 96 -13.52 11.61 -10.57
N ASP A 97 -12.76 10.52 -10.65
CA ASP A 97 -13.11 9.23 -10.04
C ASP A 97 -12.82 9.22 -8.52
N LEU A 98 -11.93 10.11 -8.05
CA LEU A 98 -11.57 10.24 -6.65
C LEU A 98 -12.56 11.15 -5.90
N MET A 99 -12.98 10.72 -4.71
CA MET A 99 -13.75 11.57 -3.80
C MET A 99 -12.78 12.36 -2.91
N VAL A 100 -12.55 13.63 -3.22
CA VAL A 100 -11.56 14.46 -2.53
C VAL A 100 -12.21 15.37 -1.48
N HIS A 101 -11.76 15.24 -0.23
CA HIS A 101 -12.25 15.93 0.97
C HIS A 101 -11.18 16.87 1.52
N SER A 102 -11.54 18.12 1.75
CA SER A 102 -10.65 19.19 2.25
C SER A 102 -10.65 19.29 3.79
N TYR A 103 -10.57 18.16 4.50
CA TYR A 103 -10.77 18.15 5.95
C TYR A 103 -9.55 18.55 6.77
N LEU A 104 -8.34 18.52 6.19
CA LEU A 104 -7.11 18.86 6.92
C LEU A 104 -6.90 20.38 6.94
N SER A 105 -7.87 21.12 7.48
CA SER A 105 -7.85 22.58 7.56
C SER A 105 -6.94 23.07 8.69
N SER A 106 -6.52 24.33 8.59
CA SER A 106 -5.72 24.96 9.63
C SER A 106 -6.52 25.15 10.94
N PRO A 107 -5.93 24.92 12.13
CA PRO A 107 -6.54 25.26 13.41
C PRO A 107 -6.75 26.78 13.59
N LYS A 108 -6.18 27.61 12.71
CA LYS A 108 -6.44 29.07 12.65
C LYS A 108 -7.87 29.40 12.24
N GLU A 109 -8.60 28.45 11.68
CA GLU A 109 -10.03 28.54 11.36
C GLU A 109 -10.82 27.58 12.27
N PRO A 110 -11.05 27.94 13.55
CA PRO A 110 -11.48 26.97 14.58
C PRO A 110 -12.84 26.33 14.30
N GLU A 111 -13.80 27.06 13.74
CA GLU A 111 -15.11 26.52 13.37
C GLU A 111 -15.00 25.49 12.24
N ALA A 112 -14.20 25.79 11.21
CA ALA A 112 -13.92 24.86 10.12
C ALA A 112 -13.15 23.63 10.65
N TYR A 113 -12.14 23.84 11.49
CA TYR A 113 -11.34 22.78 12.09
C TYR A 113 -12.20 21.78 12.87
N ALA A 114 -13.04 22.25 13.80
CA ALA A 114 -13.91 21.37 14.59
C ALA A 114 -14.96 20.66 13.72
N SER A 115 -15.55 21.36 12.74
CA SER A 115 -16.49 20.78 11.79
C SER A 115 -15.84 19.67 10.95
N HIS A 116 -14.64 19.92 10.44
CA HIS A 116 -13.89 18.96 9.64
C HIS A 116 -13.43 17.75 10.45
N GLN A 117 -13.07 17.90 11.73
CA GLN A 117 -12.81 16.76 12.61
C GLN A 117 -14.03 15.82 12.69
N ASN A 118 -15.23 16.38 12.93
CA ASN A 118 -16.47 15.60 12.97
C ASN A 118 -16.80 14.94 11.62
N GLN A 119 -16.68 15.67 10.50
CA GLN A 119 -16.91 15.11 9.16
C GLN A 119 -15.92 14.01 8.80
N PHE A 120 -14.65 14.19 9.16
CA PHE A 120 -13.63 13.19 8.93
C PHE A 120 -13.91 11.95 9.79
N GLU A 121 -14.26 12.12 11.07
CA GLU A 121 -14.62 11.00 11.94
C GLU A 121 -15.80 10.18 11.38
N GLN A 122 -16.85 10.83 10.88
CA GLN A 122 -17.98 10.16 10.23
C GLN A 122 -17.58 9.45 8.92
N LEU A 123 -16.61 10.00 8.18
CA LEU A 123 -16.07 9.32 7.00
C LEU A 123 -15.33 8.04 7.41
N LEU A 124 -14.53 8.08 8.49
CA LEU A 124 -13.78 6.92 8.99
C LEU A 124 -14.69 5.71 9.28
N ASP A 125 -15.90 5.93 9.81
CA ASP A 125 -16.88 4.86 10.09
C ASP A 125 -17.30 4.05 8.85
N ARG A 126 -17.13 4.61 7.66
CA ARG A 126 -17.51 3.99 6.39
C ARG A 126 -16.34 3.34 5.66
N LEU A 127 -15.11 3.50 6.12
CA LEU A 127 -13.93 2.99 5.44
C LEU A 127 -13.61 1.55 5.90
N HIS A 128 -13.05 0.76 4.99
CA HIS A 128 -12.47 -0.54 5.34
C HIS A 128 -11.02 -0.39 5.80
N VAL A 129 -10.29 0.57 5.20
CA VAL A 129 -8.87 0.80 5.41
C VAL A 129 -8.54 2.29 5.27
N LEU A 130 -7.48 2.72 5.95
CA LEU A 130 -6.90 4.05 5.83
C LEU A 130 -5.42 3.96 5.50
N VAL A 131 -5.02 4.53 4.36
CA VAL A 131 -3.62 4.79 4.01
C VAL A 131 -3.27 6.18 4.54
N VAL A 132 -2.20 6.32 5.31
CA VAL A 132 -1.80 7.61 5.91
C VAL A 132 -0.37 7.92 5.51
N GLY A 133 -0.13 9.16 5.08
CA GLY A 133 1.20 9.70 4.83
C GLY A 133 1.57 10.12 3.40
N PRO A 134 0.99 9.58 2.30
CA PRO A 134 1.35 10.00 0.94
C PRO A 134 1.27 11.51 0.72
N GLY A 135 2.42 12.18 0.69
CA GLY A 135 2.49 13.64 0.53
C GLY A 135 1.81 14.44 1.64
N LEU A 136 1.72 13.92 2.87
CA LEU A 136 1.03 14.61 3.96
C LEU A 136 1.75 15.89 4.42
N GLY A 137 3.07 15.96 4.24
CA GLY A 137 3.86 17.09 4.75
C GLY A 137 4.28 16.90 6.21
N ARG A 138 5.21 17.75 6.65
CA ARG A 138 5.88 17.65 7.96
C ARG A 138 5.83 18.95 8.77
N ASP A 139 5.01 19.91 8.34
CA ASP A 139 4.71 21.06 9.19
C ASP A 139 3.86 20.61 10.39
N THR A 140 3.84 21.47 11.42
CA THR A 140 3.17 21.16 12.68
C THR A 140 1.68 20.86 12.49
N GLU A 141 0.97 21.64 11.68
CA GLU A 141 -0.48 21.50 11.51
C GLU A 141 -0.84 20.16 10.85
N MET A 142 -0.10 19.77 9.81
CA MET A 142 -0.29 18.47 9.15
C MET A 142 0.08 17.28 10.03
N GLN A 143 1.10 17.42 10.89
CA GLN A 143 1.51 16.36 11.82
C GLN A 143 0.54 16.20 12.99
N ASP A 144 -0.09 17.28 13.45
CA ASP A 144 -1.18 17.22 14.43
C ASP A 144 -2.39 16.47 13.85
N TRP A 145 -2.75 16.73 12.59
CA TRP A 145 -3.77 15.96 11.87
C TRP A 145 -3.40 14.49 11.71
N ALA A 146 -2.14 14.18 11.40
CA ALA A 146 -1.65 12.81 11.29
C ALA A 146 -1.83 12.04 12.62
N GLU A 147 -1.43 12.65 13.73
CA GLU A 147 -1.57 12.06 15.06
C GLU A 147 -3.04 11.88 15.46
N TRP A 148 -3.88 12.90 15.24
CA TRP A 148 -5.31 12.79 15.48
C TRP A 148 -5.92 11.64 14.66
N THR A 149 -5.57 11.56 13.38
CA THR A 149 -6.05 10.53 12.45
C THR A 149 -5.70 9.13 12.96
N LEU A 150 -4.45 8.90 13.37
CA LEU A 150 -4.03 7.59 13.87
C LEU A 150 -4.77 7.21 15.16
N LYS A 151 -4.89 8.13 16.12
CA LYS A 151 -5.62 7.88 17.37
C LYS A 151 -7.07 7.50 17.11
N THR A 152 -7.77 8.28 16.28
CA THR A 152 -9.18 8.04 15.95
C THR A 152 -9.36 6.73 15.17
N ALA A 153 -8.49 6.45 14.19
CA ALA A 153 -8.57 5.24 13.39
C ALA A 153 -8.30 3.97 14.22
N ILE A 154 -7.35 4.02 15.17
CA ILE A 154 -7.06 2.93 16.11
C ILE A 154 -8.26 2.69 17.03
N GLN A 155 -8.87 3.73 17.59
CA GLN A 155 -10.09 3.62 18.41
C GLN A 155 -11.23 2.94 17.63
N LYS A 156 -11.37 3.26 16.34
CA LYS A 156 -12.36 2.66 15.43
C LYS A 156 -11.93 1.31 14.85
N LYS A 157 -10.74 0.80 15.20
CA LYS A 157 -10.18 -0.48 14.74
C LYS A 157 -10.10 -0.59 13.20
N LEU A 158 -9.77 0.50 12.52
CA LEU A 158 -9.58 0.49 11.06
C LEU A 158 -8.27 -0.19 10.65
N HIS A 159 -8.29 -0.91 9.53
CA HIS A 159 -7.03 -1.37 8.94
C HIS A 159 -6.19 -0.16 8.50
N LEU A 160 -4.89 -0.18 8.74
CA LEU A 160 -3.99 0.92 8.43
C LEU A 160 -2.90 0.52 7.45
N VAL A 161 -2.55 1.43 6.54
CA VAL A 161 -1.30 1.38 5.77
C VAL A 161 -0.57 2.68 6.03
N LEU A 162 0.63 2.60 6.60
CA LEU A 162 1.40 3.77 7.00
C LEU A 162 2.63 3.89 6.11
N ASP A 163 2.67 4.99 5.35
CA ASP A 163 3.74 5.28 4.40
C ASP A 163 4.33 6.67 4.65
N ALA A 164 5.52 6.93 4.11
CA ALA A 164 6.14 8.26 4.05
C ALA A 164 6.02 9.09 5.35
N ASP A 165 5.23 10.17 5.35
CA ASP A 165 5.16 11.11 6.46
C ASP A 165 4.43 10.56 7.70
N ALA A 166 3.62 9.51 7.57
CA ALA A 166 3.10 8.78 8.73
C ALA A 166 4.21 7.97 9.41
N LEU A 167 5.14 7.40 8.64
CA LEU A 167 6.32 6.74 9.21
C LEU A 167 7.24 7.75 9.89
N TRP A 168 7.36 8.96 9.34
CA TRP A 168 8.09 10.05 10.01
C TRP A 168 7.49 10.38 11.38
N LEU A 169 6.15 10.47 11.49
CA LEU A 169 5.46 10.64 12.77
C LEU A 169 5.78 9.49 13.74
N LEU A 170 5.71 8.25 13.27
CA LEU A 170 6.02 7.08 14.11
C LEU A 170 7.47 7.02 14.59
N VAL A 171 8.43 7.53 13.81
CA VAL A 171 9.81 7.69 14.29
C VAL A 171 9.88 8.64 15.49
N LYS A 172 8.98 9.63 15.58
CA LYS A 172 8.91 10.56 16.73
C LYS A 172 8.08 10.02 17.88
N LYS A 173 7.01 9.27 17.58
CA LYS A 173 6.02 8.79 18.54
C LYS A 173 5.64 7.33 18.23
N PRO A 174 6.55 6.35 18.39
CA PRO A 174 6.28 4.95 18.05
C PRO A 174 5.13 4.36 18.86
N ASP A 175 4.92 4.87 20.07
CA ASP A 175 3.86 4.49 21.00
C ASP A 175 2.45 4.76 20.45
N LEU A 176 2.30 5.63 19.43
CA LEU A 176 1.00 5.85 18.77
C LEU A 176 0.45 4.58 18.12
N LEU A 177 1.32 3.67 17.67
CA LEU A 177 0.91 2.42 17.03
C LEU A 177 1.16 1.20 17.92
N ARG A 178 1.99 1.30 18.96
CA ARG A 178 2.42 0.12 19.73
C ARG A 178 1.21 -0.67 20.26
N GLY A 179 1.18 -1.96 19.97
CA GLY A 179 0.09 -2.87 20.35
C GLY A 179 -1.10 -2.87 19.38
N TYR A 180 -1.00 -2.20 18.23
CA TYR A 180 -2.02 -2.20 17.19
C TYR A 180 -1.59 -3.06 15.98
N PRO A 181 -2.02 -4.35 15.92
CA PRO A 181 -1.53 -5.29 14.91
C PRO A 181 -2.17 -5.13 13.52
N ASN A 182 -3.25 -4.35 13.41
CA ASN A 182 -4.03 -4.19 12.17
C ASN A 182 -3.47 -3.07 11.27
N ALA A 183 -2.16 -3.09 11.07
CA ALA A 183 -1.43 -2.10 10.29
C ALA A 183 -0.32 -2.75 9.45
N ILE A 184 -0.04 -2.14 8.29
CA ILE A 184 1.17 -2.39 7.49
C ILE A 184 1.98 -1.10 7.41
N LEU A 185 3.27 -1.16 7.75
CA LEU A 185 4.21 -0.08 7.52
C LEU A 185 5.00 -0.38 6.25
N THR A 186 5.21 0.63 5.41
CA THR A 186 5.89 0.45 4.11
C THR A 186 7.23 1.22 4.03
N PRO A 187 8.18 1.06 4.99
CA PRO A 187 9.39 1.87 5.00
C PRO A 187 10.34 1.52 3.87
N ASN A 188 10.98 2.53 3.27
CA ASN A 188 12.23 2.32 2.54
C ASN A 188 13.41 2.09 3.50
N HIS A 189 14.59 1.77 2.99
CA HIS A 189 15.79 1.52 3.80
C HIS A 189 16.10 2.63 4.84
N VAL A 190 15.97 3.91 4.46
CA VAL A 190 16.27 5.05 5.35
C VAL A 190 15.20 5.21 6.43
N GLU A 191 13.93 5.08 6.06
CA GLU A 191 12.80 5.11 7.01
C GLU A 191 12.86 3.93 7.98
N PHE A 192 13.21 2.75 7.48
CA PHE A 192 13.33 1.52 8.26
C PHE A 192 14.41 1.64 9.35
N GLN A 193 15.60 2.12 8.99
CA GLN A 193 16.68 2.39 9.96
C GLN A 193 16.27 3.39 11.05
N ARG A 194 15.46 4.40 10.70
CA ARG A 194 14.95 5.38 11.67
C ARG A 194 13.92 4.75 12.62
N LEU A 195 13.04 3.90 12.11
CA LEU A 195 12.04 3.18 12.91
C LEU A 195 12.71 2.19 13.88
N LEU A 196 13.72 1.45 13.43
CA LEU A 196 14.52 0.55 14.29
C LEU A 196 15.11 1.33 15.47
N LYS A 197 15.81 2.44 15.20
CA LYS A 197 16.38 3.31 16.25
C LYS A 197 15.32 3.86 17.19
N ALA A 198 14.17 4.31 16.66
CA ALA A 198 13.06 4.80 17.47
C ALA A 198 12.46 3.73 18.40
N CYS A 199 12.57 2.45 18.02
CA CYS A 199 12.14 1.31 18.82
C CYS A 199 13.29 0.66 19.61
N SER A 200 14.44 1.32 19.73
CA SER A 200 15.62 0.81 20.44
C SER A 200 16.16 -0.52 19.90
N ILE A 201 16.02 -0.75 18.60
CA ILE A 201 16.62 -1.88 17.87
C ILE A 201 17.85 -1.36 17.13
N GLU A 202 18.99 -2.02 17.31
CA GLU A 202 20.25 -1.67 16.65
C GLU A 202 20.20 -2.04 15.15
N PRO A 203 20.31 -1.07 14.22
CA PRO A 203 20.31 -1.36 12.79
C PRO A 203 21.58 -2.12 12.37
N ARG A 204 21.43 -3.03 11.40
CA ARG A 204 22.55 -3.69 10.72
C ARG A 204 22.70 -3.13 9.29
N GLU A 205 23.93 -3.16 8.76
CA GLU A 205 24.21 -2.70 7.39
C GLU A 205 23.56 -3.61 6.34
N HIS A 206 23.57 -4.92 6.57
CA HIS A 206 22.95 -5.93 5.72
C HIS A 206 21.86 -6.68 6.49
N ASP A 207 20.65 -6.70 5.94
CA ASP A 207 19.47 -7.36 6.54
C ASP A 207 18.57 -7.95 5.44
N ASP A 208 19.13 -8.83 4.62
CA ASP A 208 18.42 -9.46 3.49
C ASP A 208 17.57 -10.67 3.90
N ASP A 209 17.60 -11.05 5.19
CA ASP A 209 16.84 -12.15 5.77
C ASP A 209 15.49 -11.71 6.37
N GLY A 210 15.30 -10.40 6.60
CA GLY A 210 14.11 -9.80 7.20
C GLY A 210 13.98 -10.03 8.70
N LEU A 211 15.05 -10.42 9.38
CA LEU A 211 15.05 -10.60 10.84
C LEU A 211 14.86 -9.28 11.57
N LEU A 212 15.47 -8.16 11.13
CA LEU A 212 15.19 -6.87 11.78
C LEU A 212 13.76 -6.40 11.51
N ALA A 213 13.18 -6.72 10.35
CA ALA A 213 11.78 -6.42 10.06
C ALA A 213 10.85 -7.20 11.01
N MET A 214 11.20 -8.45 11.32
CA MET A 214 10.51 -9.27 12.32
C MET A 214 10.68 -8.71 13.75
N GLU A 215 11.88 -8.25 14.13
CA GLU A 215 12.11 -7.60 15.42
C GLU A 215 11.30 -6.30 15.56
N LEU A 216 11.25 -5.48 14.51
CA LEU A 216 10.44 -4.27 14.50
C LEU A 216 8.94 -4.58 14.62
N SER A 217 8.46 -5.60 13.91
CA SER A 217 7.07 -6.07 14.01
C SER A 217 6.71 -6.41 15.46
N LYS A 218 7.55 -7.19 16.14
CA LYS A 218 7.38 -7.56 17.55
C LYS A 218 7.43 -6.35 18.49
N ALA A 219 8.40 -5.45 18.30
CA ALA A 219 8.56 -4.26 19.15
C ALA A 219 7.38 -3.27 19.04
N LEU A 220 6.70 -3.25 17.89
CA LEU A 220 5.48 -2.48 17.66
C LEU A 220 4.20 -3.23 18.05
N GLY A 221 4.29 -4.49 18.50
CA GLY A 221 3.14 -5.28 18.94
C GLY A 221 2.34 -5.91 17.79
N GLY A 222 3.04 -6.43 16.78
CA GLY A 222 2.48 -7.37 15.81
C GLY A 222 1.94 -6.77 14.51
N CYS A 223 2.22 -5.50 14.21
CA CYS A 223 1.91 -4.94 12.88
C CYS A 223 2.84 -5.52 11.80
N SER A 224 2.41 -5.55 10.54
CA SER A 224 3.25 -6.05 9.45
C SER A 224 4.23 -4.97 8.95
N ILE A 225 5.44 -5.38 8.60
CA ILE A 225 6.48 -4.52 8.02
C ILE A 225 6.72 -4.97 6.59
N LEU A 226 6.45 -4.10 5.61
CA LEU A 226 6.84 -4.24 4.21
C LEU A 226 8.05 -3.32 3.97
N GLN A 227 9.25 -3.88 4.16
CA GLN A 227 10.50 -3.17 3.93
C GLN A 227 10.81 -3.13 2.43
N LYS A 228 10.78 -1.93 1.85
CA LYS A 228 11.00 -1.68 0.41
C LYS A 228 12.49 -1.74 0.08
N GLY A 229 12.87 -2.51 -0.94
CA GLY A 229 14.24 -2.76 -1.34
C GLY A 229 14.41 -3.24 -2.79
N SER A 230 15.61 -3.72 -3.12
CA SER A 230 15.81 -4.48 -4.38
C SER A 230 15.03 -5.79 -4.33
N ILE A 231 15.02 -6.43 -3.16
CA ILE A 231 14.08 -7.47 -2.73
C ILE A 231 13.25 -6.83 -1.62
N ASP A 232 11.93 -6.87 -1.73
CA ASP A 232 11.09 -6.40 -0.63
C ASP A 232 10.94 -7.51 0.40
N LEU A 233 11.00 -7.16 1.69
CA LEU A 233 10.88 -8.10 2.79
C LEU A 233 9.58 -7.83 3.54
N VAL A 234 8.78 -8.86 3.76
CA VAL A 234 7.54 -8.78 4.52
C VAL A 234 7.67 -9.61 5.78
N ALA A 235 7.55 -8.97 6.93
CA ALA A 235 7.60 -9.62 8.22
C ALA A 235 6.37 -9.27 9.07
N ARG A 236 5.86 -10.26 9.78
CA ARG A 236 4.81 -10.11 10.78
C ARG A 236 5.08 -11.08 11.91
N GLU A 237 4.99 -10.62 13.16
CA GLU A 237 5.07 -11.48 14.33
C GLU A 237 4.14 -12.71 14.18
N GLY A 238 4.70 -13.90 14.43
CA GLY A 238 3.99 -15.18 14.29
C GLY A 238 3.96 -15.76 12.87
N SER A 239 4.56 -15.11 11.87
CA SER A 239 4.67 -15.61 10.49
C SER A 239 6.12 -15.84 10.05
N GLU A 240 6.30 -16.63 9.00
CA GLU A 240 7.57 -16.65 8.27
C GLU A 240 7.77 -15.33 7.51
N VAL A 241 9.04 -14.95 7.31
CA VAL A 241 9.38 -13.78 6.48
C VAL A 241 9.16 -14.11 5.00
N ALA A 242 8.41 -13.26 4.31
CA ALA A 242 8.27 -13.31 2.86
C ALA A 242 9.30 -12.42 2.16
N LYS A 243 9.76 -12.87 1.00
CA LYS A 243 10.69 -12.12 0.15
C LYS A 243 10.10 -11.93 -1.22
N VAL A 244 9.84 -10.70 -1.63
CA VAL A 244 9.35 -10.39 -2.97
C VAL A 244 10.51 -10.00 -3.86
N SER A 245 10.93 -10.94 -4.71
CA SER A 245 12.09 -10.82 -5.59
C SER A 245 11.74 -10.71 -7.07
N CYS A 246 10.44 -10.71 -7.42
CA CYS A 246 10.00 -10.61 -8.81
C CYS A 246 10.57 -9.37 -9.49
N GLU A 247 10.80 -9.46 -10.81
CA GLU A 247 11.46 -8.38 -11.54
C GLU A 247 10.58 -7.12 -11.57
N GLY A 248 11.16 -6.01 -11.12
CA GLY A 248 10.60 -4.66 -11.23
C GLY A 248 11.19 -3.91 -12.43
N SER A 249 11.45 -2.62 -12.27
CA SER A 249 12.18 -1.82 -13.27
C SER A 249 13.47 -1.23 -12.69
N PRO A 250 14.51 -1.00 -13.51
CA PRO A 250 15.71 -0.30 -13.07
C PRO A 250 15.48 1.21 -12.86
N LYS A 251 14.36 1.77 -13.32
CA LYS A 251 14.05 3.20 -13.19
C LYS A 251 13.22 3.46 -11.94
N ARG A 252 13.75 4.30 -11.05
CA ARG A 252 13.05 4.83 -9.89
C ARG A 252 12.46 6.20 -10.22
N CYS A 253 11.16 6.27 -10.47
CA CYS A 253 10.43 7.53 -10.62
C CYS A 253 9.61 7.84 -9.35
N GLY A 254 9.37 9.12 -9.08
CA GLY A 254 8.50 9.53 -7.96
C GLY A 254 7.07 9.06 -8.18
N GLY A 255 6.39 8.61 -7.12
CA GLY A 255 5.02 8.06 -7.17
C GLY A 255 4.94 6.53 -7.07
N GLN A 256 6.04 5.79 -7.26
CA GLN A 256 6.02 4.32 -7.18
C GLN A 256 5.64 3.79 -5.79
N GLY A 257 6.15 4.43 -4.74
CA GLY A 257 5.78 4.10 -3.36
C GLY A 257 4.33 4.43 -3.04
N ASP A 258 3.80 5.50 -3.64
CA ASP A 258 2.40 5.90 -3.47
C ASP A 258 1.46 4.91 -4.16
N ILE A 259 1.82 4.43 -5.36
CA ILE A 259 1.10 3.32 -6.01
C ILE A 259 1.09 2.09 -5.11
N LEU A 260 2.26 1.70 -4.56
CA LEU A 260 2.36 0.57 -3.64
C LEU A 260 1.43 0.72 -2.43
N SER A 261 1.43 1.88 -1.76
CA SER A 261 0.60 2.10 -0.57
C SER A 261 -0.90 2.00 -0.88
N GLY A 262 -1.32 2.47 -2.06
CA GLY A 262 -2.69 2.30 -2.56
C GLY A 262 -3.06 0.85 -2.82
N LEU A 263 -2.19 0.11 -3.52
CA LEU A 263 -2.42 -1.31 -3.81
C LEU A 263 -2.48 -2.16 -2.54
N VAL A 264 -1.56 -1.93 -1.60
CA VAL A 264 -1.57 -2.57 -0.27
C VAL A 264 -2.83 -2.18 0.50
N GLY A 265 -3.26 -0.91 0.42
CA GLY A 265 -4.52 -0.43 0.97
C GLY A 265 -5.71 -1.25 0.51
N THR A 266 -5.89 -1.42 -0.80
CA THR A 266 -6.97 -2.24 -1.36
C THR A 266 -6.93 -3.68 -0.86
N TRP A 267 -5.76 -4.32 -0.82
CA TRP A 267 -5.63 -5.67 -0.26
C TRP A 267 -5.99 -5.72 1.23
N CYS A 268 -5.58 -4.74 2.03
CA CYS A 268 -5.97 -4.64 3.44
C CYS A 268 -7.48 -4.45 3.61
N ALA A 269 -8.15 -3.72 2.71
CA ALA A 269 -9.61 -3.64 2.71
C ALA A 269 -10.25 -5.01 2.41
N TRP A 270 -9.71 -5.75 1.45
CA TRP A 270 -10.15 -7.10 1.11
C TRP A 270 -9.91 -8.10 2.24
N THR A 271 -8.82 -7.97 3.01
CA THR A 271 -8.60 -8.72 4.25
C THR A 271 -9.75 -8.53 5.24
N LYS A 272 -10.19 -7.28 5.46
CA LYS A 272 -11.31 -6.98 6.35
C LYS A 272 -12.60 -7.65 5.87
N LEU A 273 -12.92 -7.46 4.60
CA LEU A 273 -14.12 -8.02 3.96
C LEU A 273 -14.12 -9.56 3.94
N TYR A 274 -12.94 -10.19 3.82
CA TYR A 274 -12.80 -11.63 3.94
C TYR A 274 -13.25 -12.12 5.33
N PHE A 275 -12.70 -11.56 6.40
CA PHE A 275 -13.05 -11.99 7.76
C PHE A 275 -14.49 -11.65 8.14
N GLU A 276 -15.03 -10.52 7.67
CA GLU A 276 -16.44 -10.19 7.85
C GLU A 276 -17.34 -11.26 7.21
N ARG A 277 -17.05 -11.70 5.96
CA ARG A 277 -17.79 -12.81 5.31
C ARG A 277 -17.65 -14.13 6.07
N GLN A 278 -16.45 -14.47 6.54
CA GLN A 278 -16.23 -15.71 7.33
C GLN A 278 -17.04 -15.72 8.63
N SER A 279 -17.20 -14.57 9.29
CA SER A 279 -18.00 -14.46 10.52
C SER A 279 -19.51 -14.53 10.33
N GLN A 280 -20.01 -14.39 9.11
CA GLN A 280 -21.45 -14.43 8.80
C GLN A 280 -21.97 -15.85 8.52
N ASP A 281 -21.20 -16.90 8.86
CA ASP A 281 -21.51 -18.31 8.62
C ASP A 281 -21.85 -18.63 7.13
N GLU A 282 -21.35 -17.83 6.19
CA GLU A 282 -21.40 -18.19 4.78
C GLU A 282 -20.59 -19.49 4.59
N LYS A 283 -21.24 -20.55 4.07
CA LYS A 283 -20.55 -21.81 3.73
C LYS A 283 -19.28 -21.49 2.94
N PRO A 284 -18.13 -22.12 3.26
CA PRO A 284 -16.90 -21.87 2.53
C PRO A 284 -17.12 -22.13 1.04
N LYS A 285 -16.95 -21.07 0.23
CA LYS A 285 -17.10 -21.15 -1.24
C LYS A 285 -15.94 -21.93 -1.88
N SER A 286 -14.83 -22.13 -1.16
CA SER A 286 -13.63 -22.84 -1.63
C SER A 286 -13.42 -24.15 -0.86
N HIS A 287 -12.78 -25.13 -1.52
CA HIS A 287 -12.25 -26.34 -0.88
C HIS A 287 -10.91 -26.10 -0.17
N GLU A 288 -10.40 -24.87 -0.20
CA GLU A 288 -9.14 -24.51 0.42
C GLU A 288 -9.30 -24.26 1.93
N LEU A 289 -8.22 -24.48 2.67
CA LEU A 289 -8.17 -24.12 4.09
C LEU A 289 -8.35 -22.60 4.26
N PRO A 290 -9.03 -22.15 5.34
CA PRO A 290 -9.17 -20.73 5.63
C PRO A 290 -7.81 -20.07 5.84
N ILE A 291 -7.77 -18.77 5.57
CA ILE A 291 -6.59 -17.92 5.74
C ILE A 291 -6.55 -17.44 7.18
N SER A 292 -5.42 -17.62 7.88
CA SER A 292 -5.25 -17.03 9.22
C SER A 292 -5.18 -15.50 9.14
N PRO A 293 -5.48 -14.75 10.23
CA PRO A 293 -5.27 -13.31 10.27
C PRO A 293 -3.84 -12.91 9.84
N GLU A 294 -2.83 -13.60 10.36
CA GLU A 294 -1.42 -13.34 10.06
C GLU A 294 -1.10 -13.60 8.59
N GLU A 295 -1.55 -14.73 8.05
CA GLU A 295 -1.42 -15.08 6.63
C GLU A 295 -2.02 -13.99 5.72
N ALA A 296 -3.22 -13.49 6.06
CA ALA A 296 -3.92 -12.49 5.22
C ALA A 296 -3.16 -11.15 5.16
N TRP A 297 -2.52 -10.73 6.25
CA TRP A 297 -1.69 -9.52 6.26
C TRP A 297 -0.39 -9.69 5.45
N ILE A 298 0.22 -10.88 5.48
CA ILE A 298 1.38 -11.19 4.64
C ILE A 298 0.97 -11.18 3.16
N ILE A 299 -0.14 -11.84 2.80
CA ILE A 299 -0.69 -11.85 1.44
C ILE A 299 -0.89 -10.42 0.93
N ALA A 300 -1.51 -9.55 1.73
CA ALA A 300 -1.80 -8.18 1.33
C ALA A 300 -0.54 -7.37 0.99
N ALA A 301 0.51 -7.47 1.81
CA ALA A 301 1.79 -6.80 1.56
C ALA A 301 2.53 -7.41 0.36
N VAL A 302 2.58 -8.75 0.26
CA VAL A 302 3.28 -9.45 -0.82
C VAL A 302 2.64 -9.13 -2.17
N LEU A 303 1.32 -9.26 -2.31
CA LEU A 303 0.64 -9.01 -3.58
C LEU A 303 0.66 -7.52 -3.94
N GLY A 304 0.54 -6.61 -2.98
CA GLY A 304 0.74 -5.18 -3.23
C GLY A 304 2.13 -4.88 -3.82
N SER A 305 3.18 -5.47 -3.25
CA SER A 305 4.55 -5.37 -3.78
C SER A 305 4.71 -6.02 -5.15
N GLU A 306 4.29 -7.28 -5.33
CA GLU A 306 4.44 -8.01 -6.59
C GLU A 306 3.72 -7.33 -7.76
N ILE A 307 2.51 -6.82 -7.52
CA ILE A 307 1.75 -6.08 -8.52
C ILE A 307 2.47 -4.77 -8.85
N THR A 308 2.96 -4.03 -7.85
CA THR A 308 3.70 -2.78 -8.08
C THR A 308 4.96 -3.01 -8.92
N ARG A 309 5.73 -4.04 -8.57
CA ARG A 309 6.97 -4.41 -9.28
C ARG A 309 6.64 -4.82 -10.71
N THR A 310 5.62 -5.66 -10.89
CA THR A 310 5.13 -6.05 -12.23
C THR A 310 4.65 -4.85 -13.04
N CYS A 311 3.90 -3.91 -12.47
CA CYS A 311 3.52 -2.66 -13.13
C CYS A 311 4.74 -1.89 -13.62
N SER A 312 5.75 -1.75 -12.77
CA SER A 312 6.98 -1.02 -13.12
C SER A 312 7.73 -1.71 -14.25
N ARG A 313 7.82 -3.05 -14.25
CA ARG A 313 8.45 -3.83 -15.31
C ARG A 313 7.73 -3.66 -16.64
N LEU A 314 6.40 -3.81 -16.66
CA LEU A 314 5.59 -3.69 -17.87
C LEU A 314 5.67 -2.27 -18.46
N ALA A 315 5.55 -1.25 -17.60
CA ALA A 315 5.68 0.14 -18.04
C ALA A 315 7.11 0.44 -18.55
N TYR A 316 8.15 -0.07 -17.89
CA TYR A 316 9.53 0.11 -18.35
C TYR A 316 9.82 -0.62 -19.65
N HIS A 317 9.25 -1.81 -19.87
CA HIS A 317 9.38 -2.51 -21.14
C HIS A 317 8.84 -1.68 -22.31
N LYS A 318 7.73 -0.94 -22.11
CA LYS A 318 7.15 -0.07 -23.14
C LYS A 318 7.85 1.27 -23.29
N PHE A 319 8.19 1.94 -22.19
CA PHE A 319 8.63 3.33 -22.19
C PHE A 319 10.14 3.50 -21.90
N GLY A 320 10.81 2.46 -21.44
CA GLY A 320 12.22 2.49 -21.09
C GLY A 320 12.56 3.64 -20.13
N ARG A 321 13.58 4.43 -20.48
CA ARG A 321 14.02 5.57 -19.66
C ARG A 321 12.96 6.67 -19.52
N SER A 322 11.93 6.75 -20.36
CA SER A 322 10.91 7.81 -20.22
C SER A 322 9.79 7.47 -19.22
N MET A 323 9.63 6.21 -18.79
CA MET A 323 8.57 5.72 -17.89
C MET A 323 8.33 6.58 -16.65
N GLN A 324 7.12 7.04 -16.40
CA GLN A 324 6.70 7.71 -15.16
C GLN A 324 5.67 6.88 -14.39
N SER A 325 5.36 7.27 -13.15
CA SER A 325 4.34 6.57 -12.33
C SER A 325 2.94 6.65 -12.97
N SER A 326 2.65 7.70 -13.75
CA SER A 326 1.43 7.78 -14.56
C SER A 326 1.32 6.65 -15.58
N ASP A 327 2.44 6.21 -16.16
CA ASP A 327 2.46 5.08 -17.10
C ASP A 327 2.18 3.76 -16.37
N MET A 328 2.71 3.61 -15.15
CA MET A 328 2.49 2.42 -14.31
C MET A 328 1.02 2.22 -13.95
N LEU A 329 0.27 3.30 -13.69
CA LEU A 329 -1.17 3.22 -13.42
C LEU A 329 -1.92 2.50 -14.54
N GLY A 330 -1.49 2.67 -15.79
CA GLY A 330 -2.05 2.00 -16.96
C GLY A 330 -1.96 0.48 -16.89
N TYR A 331 -0.96 -0.06 -16.21
CA TYR A 331 -0.63 -1.48 -16.16
C TYR A 331 -1.13 -2.22 -14.92
N ILE A 332 -1.81 -1.56 -13.97
CA ILE A 332 -2.26 -2.20 -12.72
C ILE A 332 -3.14 -3.43 -12.99
N GLY A 333 -4.13 -3.31 -13.89
CA GLY A 333 -5.00 -4.44 -14.23
C GLY A 333 -4.24 -5.60 -14.87
N GLU A 334 -3.38 -5.31 -15.86
CA GLU A 334 -2.55 -6.34 -16.50
C GLU A 334 -1.58 -7.01 -15.52
N ALA A 335 -0.98 -6.22 -14.63
CA ALA A 335 -0.07 -6.72 -13.60
C ALA A 335 -0.79 -7.61 -12.59
N PHE A 336 -1.99 -7.21 -12.16
CA PHE A 336 -2.84 -8.02 -11.30
C PHE A 336 -3.13 -9.38 -11.97
N GLU A 337 -3.58 -9.39 -13.22
CA GLU A 337 -3.84 -10.63 -13.97
C GLU A 337 -2.59 -11.51 -14.10
N GLN A 338 -1.42 -10.94 -14.42
CA GLN A 338 -0.16 -11.69 -14.52
C GLN A 338 0.25 -12.32 -13.18
N VAL A 339 0.17 -11.55 -12.09
CA VAL A 339 0.54 -12.01 -10.76
C VAL A 339 -0.43 -13.10 -10.29
N MET A 340 -1.75 -12.84 -10.36
CA MET A 340 -2.76 -13.79 -9.90
C MET A 340 -2.73 -15.09 -10.70
N HIS A 341 -2.62 -15.03 -12.03
CA HIS A 341 -2.46 -16.25 -12.83
C HIS A 341 -1.15 -16.98 -12.55
N GLY A 342 -0.05 -16.26 -12.31
CA GLY A 342 1.25 -16.84 -11.96
C GLY A 342 1.20 -17.72 -10.72
N HIS A 343 0.35 -17.40 -9.74
CA HIS A 343 0.15 -18.18 -8.52
C HIS A 343 -0.85 -19.35 -8.66
N THR A 344 -1.47 -19.51 -9.83
CA THR A 344 -2.41 -20.61 -10.14
C THR A 344 -1.86 -21.68 -11.08
N LYS A 345 -0.73 -21.43 -11.74
CA LYS A 345 -0.11 -22.41 -12.64
C LYS A 345 0.63 -23.46 -11.81
N ASP A 346 0.13 -24.69 -11.87
CA ASP A 346 0.75 -25.90 -11.27
C ASP A 346 2.06 -26.29 -11.95
#